data_AF-A0A941R727-F1
#
_entry.id   AF-A0A941R727-F1
#
_cell.length_a   1.000
_cell.length_b   1.000
_cell.length_c   1.000
_cell.angle_alpha   90.00
_cell.angle_beta   90.00
_cell.angle_gamma   90.00
#
_symmetry.space_group_name_H-M   'P 1'
#
loop_
_entity.id
_entity.type
_entity.pdbx_description
1 polymer ?
#
loop_
_entity_poly.entity_id
_entity_poly.type
_entity_poly.pdbx_seq_one_letter_code
_entity_poly.pdbx_strand_id
1 'polypeptide(L)' 'MKQGYRLIVVDKDGVLVSEFQLTEAALAAPEAFVAALRESIEEIEETEA' A
#
# COMPACT_ATOMS: atom_id res chain seq x y z
N MET A 1 11.41 -8.32 17.20
CA MET A 1 10.57 -7.59 16.23
C MET A 1 10.45 -8.47 15.00
N LYS A 2 9.25 -8.92 14.62
CA LYS A 2 9.10 -9.72 13.39
C LYS A 2 9.49 -8.83 12.21
N GLN A 3 10.49 -9.24 11.44
CA GLN A 3 10.89 -8.52 10.24
C GLN A 3 9.75 -8.59 9.24
N GLY A 4 9.24 -7.44 8.85
CA GLY A 4 8.17 -7.29 7.87
C GLY A 4 8.43 -6.03 7.08
N TYR A 5 7.97 -6.01 5.83
CA TYR A 5 8.04 -4.83 4.99
C TYR A 5 6.83 -3.94 5.28
N ARG A 6 6.99 -2.63 5.07
CA ARG A 6 5.89 -1.68 5.14
C ARG A 6 5.91 -0.84 3.89
N LEU A 7 4.74 -0.69 3.29
CA LEU A 7 4.53 0.25 2.21
C LEU A 7 3.83 1.48 2.78
N ILE A 8 4.37 2.65 2.48
CA ILE A 8 3.81 3.93 2.89
C ILE A 8 3.60 4.73 1.62
N VAL A 9 2.37 5.20 1.42
CA VAL A 9 2.00 6.13 0.36
C VAL A 9 2.00 7.52 0.97
N VAL A 10 2.75 8.42 0.37
CA VAL A 10 2.85 9.84 0.77
C VAL A 10 2.45 10.73 -0.40
N ASP A 11 1.84 11.87 -0.11
CA ASP A 11 1.56 12.88 -1.12
C ASP A 11 2.82 13.66 -1.54
N LYS A 12 2.65 14.59 -2.49
CA LYS A 12 3.73 15.45 -2.99
C LYS A 12 4.38 16.35 -1.93
N ASP A 13 3.66 16.61 -0.83
CA ASP A 13 4.11 17.46 0.28
C ASP A 13 4.75 16.60 1.41
N GLY A 14 4.83 15.28 1.21
CA GLY A 14 5.42 14.32 2.14
C GLY A 14 4.47 13.90 3.27
N VAL A 15 3.18 14.17 3.15
CA VAL A 15 2.16 13.79 4.12
C VAL A 15 1.76 12.33 3.88
N LEU A 16 1.66 11.54 4.96
CA LEU A 16 1.23 10.14 4.88
C LEU A 16 -0.25 10.06 4.51
N VAL A 17 -0.54 9.40 3.40
CA VAL A 17 -1.90 9.19 2.87
C VAL A 17 -2.37 7.77 3.19
N SER A 18 -1.50 6.76 3.07
CA SER A 18 -1.85 5.37 3.38
C SER A 18 -0.66 4.54 3.84
N GLU A 19 -0.91 3.53 4.68
CA GLU A 19 0.11 2.60 5.22
C GLU A 19 -0.38 1.15 5.11
N PHE A 20 0.43 0.30 4.48
CA PHE A 20 0.19 -1.13 4.35
C PHE A 20 1.31 -1.93 5.00
N GLN A 21 0.95 -2.84 5.89
CA GLN A 21 1.91 -3.77 6.48
C GLN A 21 1.95 -5.06 5.65
N LEU A 22 3.14 -5.41 5.16
CA LEU A 22 3.38 -6.66 4.46
C LEU A 22 3.48 -7.79 5.48
N THR A 23 2.43 -8.62 5.51
CA THR A 23 2.33 -9.81 6.34
C THR A 23 2.86 -11.05 5.59
N GLU A 24 3.17 -12.13 6.31
CA GLU A 24 3.54 -13.42 5.68
C GLU A 24 2.43 -13.94 4.74
N ALA A 25 1.16 -13.68 5.06
CA ALA A 25 0.03 -14.04 4.20
C ALA A 25 0.03 -13.23 2.89
N ALA A 26 0.38 -11.94 2.94
CA ALA A 26 0.51 -11.11 1.74
C ALA A 26 1.71 -11.54 0.87
N LEU A 27 2.82 -11.95 1.50
CA LEU A 27 3.98 -12.51 0.79
C LEU A 27 3.70 -13.86 0.14
N ALA A 28 2.78 -14.65 0.69
CA ALA A 28 2.36 -15.92 0.11
C ALA A 28 1.49 -15.76 -1.15
N ALA A 29 0.95 -14.56 -1.40
CA ALA A 29 0.12 -14.24 -2.56
C ALA A 29 0.53 -12.89 -3.21
N PRO A 30 1.71 -12.82 -3.84
CA PRO A 30 2.27 -11.55 -4.32
C PRO A 30 1.40 -10.85 -5.37
N GLU A 31 0.71 -11.60 -6.23
CA GLU A 31 -0.18 -11.04 -7.26
C GLU A 31 -1.40 -10.34 -6.65
N ALA A 32 -2.02 -10.97 -5.64
CA ALA A 32 -3.15 -10.38 -4.91
C ALA A 32 -2.74 -9.14 -4.12
N PHE A 33 -1.53 -9.15 -3.55
CA PHE A 33 -0.98 -7.98 -2.86
C PHE A 33 -0.73 -6.81 -3.81
N VAL A 34 -0.15 -7.07 -5.00
CA VAL A 34 0.07 -6.04 -6.02
C VAL A 34 -1.25 -5.50 -6.58
N ALA A 35 -2.26 -6.36 -6.74
CA ALA A 35 -3.59 -5.93 -7.17
C ALA A 35 -4.25 -5.00 -6.15
N ALA A 36 -4.25 -5.38 -4.87
CA ALA A 36 -4.78 -4.54 -3.78
C ALA A 36 -4.04 -3.20 -3.68
N LEU A 37 -2.72 -3.21 -3.90
CA LEU A 37 -1.95 -1.97 -3.92
C LEU A 37 -2.35 -1.04 -5.06
N ARG A 38 -2.55 -1.57 -6.27
CA ARG A 38 -2.98 -0.77 -7.43
C ARG A 38 -4.35 -0.14 -7.18
N GLU A 39 -5.29 -0.93 -6.67
CA GLU A 39 -6.64 -0.46 -6.32
C GLU A 39 -6.58 0.67 -5.29
N SER A 40 -5.76 0.54 -4.24
CA SER A 40 -5.59 1.60 -3.25
C SER A 40 -4.93 2.88 -3.80
N ILE A 41 -4.09 2.77 -4.82
CA ILE A 41 -3.51 3.95 -5.49
C ILE A 41 -4.58 4.63 -6.35
N GLU A 42 -5.34 3.86 -7.13
CA GLU A 42 -6.42 4.37 -7.97
C GLU A 42 -7.52 5.06 -7.15
N GLU A 43 -7.88 4.50 -5.98
CA GLU A 43 -8.86 5.11 -5.06
C GLU A 43 -8.41 6.49 -4.53
N ILE A 44 -7.10 6.66 -4.29
CA ILE A 44 -6.53 7.94 -3.89
C ILE A 44 -6.60 8.94 -5.07
N GLU A 45 -6.20 8.50 -6.27
CA GLU A 45 -6.20 9.36 -7.47
C GLU A 45 -7.61 9.80 -7.88
N GLU A 46 -8.64 8.95 -7.75
CA GLU A 46 -10.03 9.32 -8.03
C GLU A 46 -10.64 10.27 -6.98
N THR A 47 -10.16 10.22 -5.74
CA THR A 47 -10.68 11.09 -4.66
C THR A 47 -10.15 12.52 -4.75
N GLU A 48 -9.04 12.75 -5.47
CA GLU A 48 -8.46 14.07 -5.71
C GLU A 48 -9.03 14.81 -6.94
N ALA A 49 -9.98 14.22 -7.68
CA ALA A 49 -10.54 14.75 -8.93
C ALA A 49 -11.75 15.69 -8.78
#